data_AF-A0A484AWS8-F1
#
_entry.id   AF-A0A484AWS8-F1
#
_cell.length_a   1.000
_cell.length_b   1.000
_cell.length_c   1.000
_cell.angle_alpha   90.00
_cell.angle_beta   90.00
_cell.angle_gamma   90.00
#
_symmetry.space_group_name_H-M   'P 1'
#
loop_
_entity.id
_entity.type
_entity.pdbx_description
1 polymer ?
#
loop_
_entity_poly.entity_id
_entity_poly.type
_entity_poly.pdbx_seq_one_letter_code
_entity_poly.pdbx_strand_id
1 'polypeptide(L)'
;MAAGCNLLSKYEDSWQQIHAANEQNAENAETVAFQITAVLRSANEKRATINELNSCLSALPELVVKLKECTEVIRAMEKLGLELEQDLEKLENLCEECELQEFVLAQQFELSKHKQKKLIDLEQYRQKIADKHQEKIQTHEQHLRQLQKERQDVFDDAFRGDLEEYKQSGQLPKIETKATKLCLEDVVLEEKDFETSDALEHFLNG
;
A
#
# COMPACT_ATOMS: atom_id res chain seq x y z
N MET A 1 -84.75 76.33 88.90
CA MET A 1 -84.87 75.23 87.92
C MET A 1 -83.96 75.38 86.68
N ALA A 2 -83.43 76.57 86.35
CA ALA A 2 -82.65 76.77 85.12
C ALA A 2 -81.20 76.21 85.11
N ALA A 3 -80.51 76.14 86.26
CA ALA A 3 -79.10 75.74 86.31
C ALA A 3 -78.86 74.26 85.95
N GLY A 4 -79.81 73.37 86.30
CA GLY A 4 -79.74 71.94 85.96
C GLY A 4 -79.93 71.67 84.47
N CYS A 5 -80.87 72.37 83.82
CA CYS A 5 -81.10 72.26 82.38
C CYS A 5 -79.89 72.74 81.56
N ASN A 6 -79.25 73.84 81.97
CA ASN A 6 -78.07 74.36 81.29
C ASN A 6 -76.86 73.43 81.40
N LEU A 7 -76.68 72.78 82.56
CA LEU A 7 -75.60 71.81 82.74
C LEU A 7 -75.83 70.55 81.89
N LEU A 8 -77.07 70.06 81.84
CA LEU A 8 -77.45 68.93 80.99
C LEU A 8 -77.22 69.24 79.51
N SER A 9 -77.66 70.40 79.03
CA SER A 9 -77.45 70.85 77.65
C SER A 9 -75.95 70.91 77.29
N LYS A 10 -75.11 71.42 78.19
CA LYS A 10 -73.64 71.46 77.96
C LYS A 10 -73.05 70.05 77.83
N TYR A 11 -73.46 69.11 78.67
CA TYR A 11 -72.99 67.73 78.59
C TYR A 11 -73.53 67.01 77.35
N GLU A 12 -74.76 67.29 76.94
CA GLU A 12 -75.34 66.78 75.70
C GLU A 12 -74.56 67.29 74.48
N ASP A 13 -74.28 68.59 74.40
CA ASP A 13 -73.47 69.19 73.32
C ASP A 13 -72.05 68.60 73.29
N SER A 14 -71.41 68.47 74.46
CA SER A 14 -70.08 67.86 74.55
C SER A 14 -70.09 66.39 74.14
N TRP A 15 -71.13 65.64 74.51
CA TRP A 15 -71.28 64.24 74.12
C TRP A 15 -71.49 64.11 72.61
N GLN A 16 -72.35 64.96 72.01
CA GLN A 16 -72.57 64.97 70.57
C GLN A 16 -71.29 65.29 69.79
N GLN A 17 -70.50 66.27 70.25
CA GLN A 17 -69.20 66.60 69.63
C GLN A 17 -68.21 65.43 69.71
N ILE A 18 -68.11 64.78 70.88
CA ILE A 18 -67.23 63.61 71.05
C ILE A 18 -67.72 62.45 70.18
N HIS A 19 -69.03 62.22 70.09
CA HIS A 19 -69.61 61.15 69.30
C HIS A 19 -69.33 61.35 67.80
N ALA A 20 -69.59 62.55 67.27
CA ALA A 20 -69.30 62.88 65.88
C ALA A 20 -67.80 62.81 65.56
N ALA A 21 -66.93 63.28 66.47
CA ALA A 21 -65.48 63.16 66.29
C ALA A 21 -65.03 61.68 66.31
N ASN A 22 -65.64 60.85 67.15
CA ASN A 22 -65.34 59.42 67.23
C ASN A 22 -65.82 58.66 65.97
N GLU A 23 -66.99 59.01 65.43
CA GLU A 23 -67.52 58.45 64.18
C GLU A 23 -66.62 58.82 63.00
N GLN A 24 -66.26 60.10 62.86
CA GLN A 24 -65.31 60.54 61.82
C GLN A 24 -63.94 59.88 61.97
N ASN A 25 -63.46 59.70 63.21
CA ASN A 25 -62.21 59.00 63.46
C ASN A 25 -62.29 57.51 63.08
N ALA A 26 -63.44 56.86 63.32
CA ALA A 26 -63.67 55.47 62.90
C ALA A 26 -63.68 55.34 61.36
N GLU A 27 -64.37 56.23 60.65
CA GLU A 27 -64.37 56.25 59.17
C GLU A 27 -62.96 56.50 58.59
N ASN A 28 -62.22 57.44 59.19
CA ASN A 28 -60.84 57.73 58.78
C ASN A 28 -59.94 56.51 59.03
N ALA A 29 -60.09 55.84 60.17
CA ALA A 29 -59.34 54.63 60.49
C ALA A 29 -59.64 53.48 59.52
N GLU A 30 -60.90 53.29 59.13
CA GLU A 30 -61.30 52.29 58.13
C GLU A 30 -60.68 52.59 56.75
N THR A 31 -60.72 53.86 56.32
CA THR A 31 -60.10 54.30 55.07
C THR A 31 -58.60 54.04 55.06
N VAL A 32 -57.91 54.38 56.15
CA VAL A 32 -56.47 54.13 56.29
C VAL A 32 -56.18 52.62 56.30
N ALA A 33 -56.99 51.80 56.98
CA ALA A 33 -56.84 50.34 56.99
C ALA A 33 -56.98 49.73 55.59
N PHE A 34 -57.93 50.24 54.79
CA PHE A 34 -58.09 49.83 53.39
C PHE A 34 -56.84 50.16 52.55
N GLN A 35 -56.31 51.38 52.68
CA GLN A 35 -55.10 51.80 51.98
C GLN A 35 -53.87 50.97 52.38
N ILE A 36 -53.68 50.72 53.69
CA ILE A 36 -52.60 49.88 54.21
C ILE A 36 -52.70 48.47 53.62
N THR A 37 -53.90 47.89 53.58
CA THR A 37 -54.11 46.55 53.02
C THR A 37 -53.80 46.50 51.54
N ALA A 38 -54.21 47.52 50.77
CA ALA A 38 -53.92 47.62 49.35
C ALA A 38 -52.40 47.72 49.08
N VAL A 39 -51.68 48.54 49.85
CA VAL A 39 -50.23 48.68 49.75
C VAL A 39 -49.52 47.38 50.13
N LEU A 40 -49.93 46.73 51.22
CA LEU A 40 -49.37 45.45 51.67
C LEU A 40 -49.54 44.36 50.61
N ARG A 41 -50.72 44.29 49.97
CA ARG A 41 -50.98 43.36 48.88
C ARG A 41 -50.03 43.61 47.70
N SER A 42 -49.92 44.86 47.24
CA SER A 42 -49.03 45.22 46.13
C SER A 42 -47.55 44.93 46.46
N ALA A 43 -47.13 45.21 47.70
CA ALA A 43 -45.76 44.93 48.14
C ALA A 43 -45.47 43.41 48.16
N ASN A 44 -46.43 42.60 48.61
CA ASN A 44 -46.31 41.15 48.60
C ASN A 44 -46.26 40.58 47.17
N GLU A 45 -47.10 41.07 46.26
CA GLU A 45 -47.08 40.69 44.85
C GLU A 45 -45.72 40.98 44.21
N LYS A 46 -45.19 42.21 44.39
CA LYS A 46 -43.86 42.59 43.89
C LYS A 46 -42.75 41.74 44.49
N ARG A 47 -42.82 41.45 45.80
CA ARG A 47 -41.84 40.61 46.48
C ARG A 47 -41.84 39.18 45.92
N ALA A 48 -43.01 38.62 45.62
CA ALA A 48 -43.12 37.30 44.99
C ALA A 48 -42.41 37.29 43.62
N THR A 49 -42.70 38.28 42.76
CA THR A 49 -42.03 38.39 41.45
C THR A 49 -40.51 38.55 41.57
N ILE A 50 -40.03 39.36 42.52
CA ILE A 50 -38.59 39.52 42.77
C ILE A 50 -37.95 38.21 43.23
N ASN A 51 -38.63 37.45 44.10
CA ASN A 51 -38.12 36.17 44.57
C ASN A 51 -38.04 35.13 43.44
N GLU A 52 -39.05 35.07 42.57
CA GLU A 52 -39.03 34.21 41.38
C GLU A 52 -37.88 34.59 40.45
N LEU A 53 -37.71 35.89 40.17
CA LEU A 53 -36.59 36.38 39.36
C LEU A 53 -35.24 36.00 39.98
N ASN A 54 -35.07 36.22 41.28
CA ASN A 54 -33.83 35.87 41.99
C ASN A 54 -33.55 34.36 41.92
N SER A 55 -34.58 33.52 42.06
CA SER A 55 -34.45 32.07 41.91
C SER A 55 -33.95 31.72 40.50
N CYS A 56 -34.54 32.30 39.45
CA CYS A 56 -34.12 32.07 38.07
C CYS A 56 -32.68 32.54 37.82
N LEU A 57 -32.31 33.72 38.32
CA LEU A 57 -30.96 34.26 38.17
C LEU A 57 -29.92 33.43 38.93
N SER A 58 -30.29 32.83 40.07
CA SER A 58 -29.39 31.98 40.86
C SER A 58 -28.96 30.70 40.13
N ALA A 59 -29.73 30.22 39.15
CA ALA A 59 -29.42 29.03 38.36
C ALA A 59 -28.51 29.31 37.16
N LEU A 60 -28.34 30.57 36.75
CA LEU A 60 -27.52 30.95 35.59
C LEU A 60 -26.05 30.53 35.71
N PRO A 61 -25.37 30.67 36.87
CA PRO A 61 -23.98 30.22 37.00
C PRO A 61 -23.81 28.73 36.71
N GLU A 62 -24.74 27.87 37.17
CA GLU A 62 -24.69 26.43 36.90
C GLU A 62 -24.88 26.14 35.41
N LEU A 63 -25.81 26.82 34.75
CA LEU A 63 -26.01 26.70 33.31
C LEU A 63 -24.75 27.11 32.52
N VAL A 64 -24.08 28.18 32.94
CA VAL A 64 -22.81 28.63 32.33
C VAL A 64 -21.71 27.58 32.50
N VAL A 65 -21.62 26.92 33.66
CA VAL A 65 -20.66 25.83 33.89
C VAL A 65 -20.95 24.67 32.94
N LYS A 66 -22.20 24.20 32.86
CA LYS A 66 -22.61 23.12 31.94
C LYS A 66 -22.33 23.48 30.48
N LEU A 67 -22.58 24.72 30.08
CA LEU A 67 -22.29 25.18 28.72
C LEU A 67 -20.78 25.15 28.42
N LYS A 68 -19.94 25.55 29.38
CA LYS A 68 -18.48 25.45 29.25
C LYS A 68 -18.03 23.99 29.14
N GLU A 69 -18.56 23.09 29.97
CA GLU A 69 -18.27 21.65 29.89
C GLU A 69 -18.62 21.08 28.51
N CYS A 70 -19.83 21.38 27.99
CA CYS A 70 -20.22 20.99 26.63
C CYS A 70 -19.24 21.54 25.58
N THR A 71 -18.78 22.77 25.75
CA THR A 71 -17.81 23.40 24.84
C THR A 71 -16.47 22.68 24.88
N GLU A 72 -15.97 22.27 26.05
CA GLU A 72 -14.74 21.49 26.16
C GLU A 72 -14.89 20.11 25.51
N VAL A 73 -16.04 19.45 25.68
CA VAL A 73 -16.32 18.16 25.02
C VAL A 73 -16.31 18.32 23.50
N ILE A 74 -16.94 19.36 22.97
CA ILE A 74 -16.93 19.65 21.52
C ILE A 74 -15.48 19.83 21.03
N ARG A 75 -14.66 20.64 21.72
CA ARG A 75 -13.25 20.82 21.34
C ARG A 75 -12.45 19.53 21.39
N ALA A 76 -12.70 18.68 22.39
CA ALA A 76 -12.04 17.38 22.48
C ALA A 76 -12.43 16.46 21.31
N MET A 77 -13.71 16.47 20.92
CA MET A 77 -14.19 15.72 19.75
C MET A 77 -13.59 16.26 18.44
N GLU A 78 -13.50 17.59 18.27
CA GLU A 78 -12.84 18.20 17.12
C GLU A 78 -11.38 17.77 17.01
N LYS A 79 -10.65 17.79 18.14
CA LYS A 79 -9.25 17.33 18.18
C LYS A 79 -9.13 15.85 17.81
N LEU A 80 -9.98 14.98 18.37
CA LEU A 80 -9.98 13.56 18.05
C LEU A 80 -10.32 13.32 16.57
N GLY A 81 -11.21 14.13 16.00
CA GLY A 81 -11.54 14.11 14.56
C GLY A 81 -10.32 14.39 13.71
N LEU A 82 -9.54 15.43 14.04
CA LEU A 82 -8.31 15.77 13.31
C LEU A 82 -7.23 14.68 13.44
N GLU A 83 -7.10 14.06 14.62
CA GLU A 83 -6.17 12.94 14.82
C GLU A 83 -6.58 11.73 13.98
N LEU A 84 -7.88 11.42 13.92
CA LEU A 84 -8.42 10.34 13.08
C LEU A 84 -8.18 10.60 11.60
N GLU A 85 -8.40 11.82 11.12
CA GLU A 85 -8.13 12.19 9.72
C GLU A 85 -6.66 11.97 9.36
N GLN A 86 -5.73 12.36 10.23
CA GLN A 86 -4.29 12.13 10.03
C GLN A 86 -3.94 10.63 10.01
N ASP A 87 -4.56 9.84 10.86
CA ASP A 87 -4.31 8.40 10.90
C ASP A 87 -4.91 7.67 9.70
N LEU A 88 -6.06 8.14 9.18
CA LEU A 88 -6.63 7.65 7.92
C LEU A 88 -5.74 7.98 6.73
N GLU A 89 -5.18 9.19 6.65
CA GLU A 89 -4.23 9.56 5.60
C GLU A 89 -2.98 8.66 5.63
N LYS A 90 -2.43 8.37 6.82
CA LYS A 90 -1.30 7.43 6.96
C LYS A 90 -1.67 6.02 6.51
N LEU A 91 -2.89 5.58 6.82
CA LEU A 91 -3.38 4.25 6.41
C LEU A 91 -3.54 4.16 4.89
N GLU A 92 -4.09 5.19 4.26
CA GLU A 92 -4.21 5.26 2.80
C GLU A 92 -2.84 5.17 2.12
N ASN A 93 -1.87 5.97 2.56
CA ASN A 93 -0.49 5.90 2.08
C ASN A 93 0.13 4.51 2.23
N LEU A 94 -0.11 3.83 3.36
CA LEU A 94 0.39 2.48 3.59
C LEU A 94 -0.25 1.45 2.67
N CYS A 95 -1.57 1.56 2.43
CA CYS A 95 -2.28 0.70 1.49
C CYS A 95 -1.73 0.85 0.07
N GLU A 96 -1.54 2.08 -0.41
CA GLU A 96 -0.93 2.36 -1.72
C GLU A 96 0.48 1.78 -1.83
N GLU A 97 1.30 1.91 -0.78
CA GLU A 97 2.64 1.32 -0.75
C GLU A 97 2.59 -0.21 -0.82
N CYS A 98 1.68 -0.84 -0.08
CA CYS A 98 1.49 -2.30 -0.14
C CYS A 98 1.06 -2.77 -1.54
N GLU A 99 0.10 -2.10 -2.17
CA GLU A 99 -0.34 -2.43 -3.53
C GLU A 99 0.80 -2.30 -4.54
N LEU A 100 1.61 -1.24 -4.42
CA LEU A 100 2.78 -1.05 -5.27
C LEU A 100 3.82 -2.15 -5.05
N GLN A 101 4.09 -2.53 -3.81
CA GLN A 101 5.03 -3.60 -3.48
C GLN A 101 4.57 -4.95 -4.05
N GLU A 102 3.29 -5.29 -3.93
CA GLU A 102 2.71 -6.50 -4.52
C GLU A 102 2.85 -6.50 -6.05
N PHE A 103 2.54 -5.38 -6.70
CA PHE A 103 2.70 -5.22 -8.14
C PHE A 103 4.16 -5.43 -8.58
N VAL A 104 5.11 -4.78 -7.91
CA VAL A 104 6.54 -4.90 -8.20
C VAL A 104 7.01 -6.35 -8.03
N LEU A 105 6.59 -7.02 -6.96
CA LEU A 105 6.94 -8.41 -6.71
C LEU A 105 6.42 -9.34 -7.81
N ALA A 106 5.17 -9.15 -8.24
CA ALA A 106 4.58 -9.92 -9.33
C ALA A 106 5.34 -9.72 -10.65
N GLN A 107 5.73 -8.48 -10.97
CA GLN A 107 6.55 -8.20 -12.16
C GLN A 107 7.94 -8.82 -12.07
N GLN A 108 8.60 -8.77 -10.91
CA GLN A 108 9.89 -9.42 -10.70
C GLN A 108 9.81 -10.94 -10.87
N PHE A 109 8.73 -11.55 -10.39
CA PHE A 109 8.49 -12.97 -10.56
C PHE A 109 8.33 -13.33 -12.04
N GLU A 110 7.50 -12.59 -12.79
CA GLU A 110 7.31 -12.83 -14.23
C GLU A 110 8.60 -12.62 -15.03
N LEU A 111 9.40 -11.58 -14.71
CA LEU A 111 10.70 -11.37 -15.32
C LEU A 111 11.67 -12.54 -15.05
N SER A 112 11.69 -13.04 -13.82
CA SER A 112 12.54 -14.18 -13.42
C SER A 112 12.14 -15.46 -14.16
N LYS A 113 10.84 -15.71 -14.27
CA LYS A 113 10.28 -16.84 -15.03
C LYS A 113 10.60 -16.73 -16.52
N HIS A 114 10.43 -15.56 -17.11
CA HIS A 114 10.78 -15.32 -18.51
C HIS A 114 12.28 -15.52 -18.76
N LYS A 115 13.14 -15.00 -17.89
CA LYS A 115 14.60 -15.20 -17.96
C LYS A 115 14.95 -16.70 -17.90
N GLN A 116 14.35 -17.45 -16.96
CA GLN A 116 14.59 -18.88 -16.85
C GLN A 116 14.17 -19.64 -18.11
N LYS A 117 13.01 -19.31 -18.68
CA LYS A 117 12.55 -19.89 -19.94
C LYS A 117 13.54 -19.63 -21.07
N LYS A 118 14.05 -18.40 -21.20
CA LYS A 118 15.03 -18.05 -22.23
C LYS A 118 16.37 -18.77 -22.07
N LEU A 119 16.81 -19.01 -20.83
CA LEU A 119 18.01 -19.83 -20.59
C LEU A 119 17.80 -21.28 -21.03
N ILE A 120 16.64 -21.87 -20.73
CA ILE A 120 16.29 -23.22 -21.17
C ILE A 120 16.22 -23.29 -22.70
N ASP A 121 15.56 -22.34 -23.36
CA ASP A 121 15.45 -22.28 -24.82
C ASP A 121 16.84 -22.18 -25.47
N LEU A 122 17.75 -21.38 -24.89
CA LEU A 122 19.12 -21.22 -25.36
C LEU A 122 19.93 -22.50 -25.22
N GLU A 123 19.80 -23.21 -24.09
CA GLU A 123 20.50 -24.47 -23.87
C GLU A 123 19.99 -25.56 -24.83
N GLN A 124 18.69 -25.64 -25.06
CA GLN A 124 18.11 -26.53 -26.07
C GLN A 124 18.63 -26.22 -27.48
N TYR A 125 18.80 -24.93 -27.81
CA TYR A 125 19.35 -24.53 -29.09
C TYR A 125 20.82 -24.94 -29.24
N ARG A 126 21.63 -24.75 -28.18
CA ARG A 126 23.02 -25.21 -28.14
C ARG A 126 23.14 -26.72 -28.33
N GLN A 127 22.33 -27.50 -27.61
CA GLN A 127 22.32 -28.95 -27.76
C GLN A 127 21.99 -29.37 -29.19
N LYS A 128 20.95 -28.77 -29.80
CA LYS A 128 20.60 -29.04 -31.21
C LYS A 128 21.73 -28.72 -32.18
N ILE A 129 22.51 -27.67 -31.94
CA ILE A 129 23.68 -27.35 -32.76
C ILE A 129 24.77 -28.40 -32.57
N ALA A 130 25.07 -28.78 -31.32
CA ALA A 130 26.06 -29.79 -31.00
C ALA A 130 25.71 -31.14 -31.63
N ASP A 131 24.45 -31.57 -31.53
CA ASP A 131 23.97 -32.82 -32.13
C ASP A 131 24.11 -32.81 -33.66
N LYS A 132 23.72 -31.70 -34.32
CA LYS A 132 23.91 -31.54 -35.78
C LYS A 132 25.38 -31.56 -36.18
N HIS A 133 26.24 -30.95 -35.38
CA HIS A 133 27.67 -30.95 -35.62
C HIS A 133 28.26 -32.37 -35.47
N GLN A 134 27.88 -33.09 -34.42
CA GLN A 134 28.25 -34.48 -34.17
C GLN A 134 27.82 -35.39 -35.32
N GLU A 135 26.58 -35.26 -35.80
CA GLU A 135 26.06 -36.01 -36.95
C GLU A 135 26.84 -35.71 -38.23
N LYS A 136 27.19 -34.44 -38.46
CA LYS A 136 28.00 -34.03 -39.61
C LYS A 136 29.41 -34.62 -39.56
N ILE A 137 30.04 -34.67 -38.38
CA ILE A 137 31.34 -35.31 -38.21
C ILE A 137 31.24 -36.81 -38.48
N GLN A 138 30.26 -37.49 -37.86
CA GLN A 138 30.09 -38.94 -38.03
C GLN A 138 29.85 -39.33 -39.48
N THR A 139 29.00 -38.59 -40.20
CA THR A 139 28.74 -38.84 -41.62
C THR A 139 29.99 -38.62 -42.47
N HIS A 140 30.77 -37.57 -42.18
CA HIS A 140 32.04 -37.31 -42.86
C HIS A 140 33.08 -38.42 -42.60
N GLU A 141 33.27 -38.83 -41.35
CA GLU A 141 34.18 -39.92 -40.99
C GLU A 141 33.76 -41.27 -41.60
N GLN A 142 32.46 -41.57 -41.63
CA GLN A 142 31.94 -42.79 -42.27
C GLN A 142 32.24 -42.79 -43.77
N HIS A 143 32.02 -41.65 -44.44
CA HIS A 143 32.32 -41.51 -45.85
C HIS A 143 33.83 -41.70 -46.13
N LEU A 144 34.68 -41.10 -45.31
CA LEU A 144 36.14 -41.24 -45.44
C LEU A 144 36.60 -42.68 -45.20
N ARG A 145 36.05 -43.35 -44.16
CA ARG A 145 36.32 -44.77 -43.88
C ARG A 145 35.90 -45.68 -45.03
N GLN A 146 34.75 -45.42 -45.64
CA GLN A 146 34.28 -46.19 -46.78
C GLN A 146 35.19 -46.02 -48.00
N LEU A 147 35.58 -44.78 -48.30
CA LEU A 147 36.53 -44.50 -49.39
C LEU A 147 37.90 -45.18 -49.17
N GLN A 148 38.40 -45.18 -47.93
CA GLN A 148 39.64 -45.88 -47.58
C GLN A 148 39.52 -47.39 -47.76
N LYS A 149 38.39 -47.98 -47.36
CA LYS A 149 38.12 -49.41 -47.54
C LYS A 149 38.06 -49.80 -49.01
N GLU A 150 37.34 -49.03 -49.84
CA GLU A 150 37.27 -49.25 -51.29
C GLU A 150 38.65 -49.17 -51.93
N ARG A 151 39.48 -48.19 -51.54
CA ARG A 151 40.88 -48.10 -51.99
C ARG A 151 41.68 -49.34 -51.58
N GLN A 152 41.55 -49.78 -50.34
CA GLN A 152 42.26 -50.96 -49.84
C GLN A 152 41.85 -52.23 -50.59
N ASP A 153 40.55 -52.44 -50.84
CA ASP A 153 40.05 -53.58 -51.59
C ASP A 153 40.62 -53.61 -53.03
N VAL A 154 40.69 -52.44 -53.70
CA VAL A 154 41.31 -52.31 -55.04
C VAL A 154 42.81 -52.63 -54.99
N PHE A 155 43.53 -52.15 -53.99
CA PHE A 155 44.96 -52.46 -53.83
C PHE A 155 45.19 -53.94 -53.53
N ASP A 156 44.35 -54.56 -52.71
CA ASP A 156 44.44 -55.99 -52.39
C ASP A 156 44.14 -56.87 -53.61
N ASP A 157 43.17 -56.49 -54.45
CA ASP A 157 42.89 -57.17 -55.72
C ASP A 157 44.04 -57.03 -56.72
N ALA A 158 44.59 -55.82 -56.88
CA ALA A 158 45.77 -55.61 -57.72
C ALA A 158 46.97 -56.43 -57.23
N PHE A 159 47.23 -56.44 -55.91
CA PHE A 159 48.30 -57.21 -55.30
C PHE A 159 48.12 -58.72 -55.51
N ARG A 160 46.88 -59.24 -55.40
CA ARG A 160 46.57 -60.64 -55.71
C ARG A 160 46.91 -60.96 -57.17
N GLY A 161 46.54 -60.07 -58.10
CA GLY A 161 46.90 -60.19 -59.51
C GLY A 161 48.41 -60.23 -59.73
N ASP A 162 49.15 -59.29 -59.16
CA ASP A 162 50.61 -59.24 -59.24
C ASP A 162 51.28 -60.51 -58.67
N LEU A 163 50.73 -61.05 -57.58
CA LEU A 163 51.22 -62.28 -56.96
C LEU A 163 50.97 -63.51 -57.84
N GLU A 164 49.81 -63.57 -58.50
CA GLU A 164 49.50 -64.63 -59.49
C GLU A 164 50.39 -64.53 -60.71
N GLU A 165 50.65 -63.33 -61.22
CA GLU A 165 51.57 -63.10 -62.33
C GLU A 165 53.01 -63.50 -61.97
N TYR A 166 53.47 -63.13 -60.77
CA TYR A 166 54.78 -63.56 -60.27
C TYR A 166 54.90 -65.09 -60.16
N LYS A 167 53.86 -65.78 -59.70
CA LYS A 167 53.84 -67.26 -59.66
C LYS A 167 53.94 -67.90 -61.04
N GLN A 168 53.44 -67.24 -62.08
CA GLN A 168 53.45 -67.76 -63.46
C GLN A 168 54.75 -67.42 -64.21
N SER A 169 55.29 -66.20 -64.04
CA SER A 169 56.43 -65.70 -64.83
C SER A 169 57.76 -65.69 -64.06
N GLY A 170 57.73 -65.78 -62.73
CA GLY A 170 58.89 -65.65 -61.84
C GLY A 170 59.43 -64.21 -61.69
N GLN A 171 58.74 -63.20 -62.23
CA GLN A 171 59.14 -61.79 -62.18
C GLN A 171 57.94 -60.90 -61.82
N LEU A 172 58.14 -59.91 -60.94
CA LEU A 172 57.09 -58.96 -60.57
C LEU A 172 56.98 -57.86 -61.64
N PRO A 173 55.77 -57.36 -61.95
CA PRO A 173 55.59 -56.19 -62.80
C PRO A 173 56.32 -54.99 -62.16
N LYS A 174 57.32 -54.44 -62.85
CA LYS A 174 57.97 -53.20 -62.39
C LYS A 174 57.01 -52.04 -62.64
N ILE A 175 56.49 -51.46 -61.57
CA ILE A 175 55.81 -50.17 -61.64
C ILE A 175 56.86 -49.15 -62.10
N GLU A 176 56.73 -48.66 -63.33
CA GLU A 176 57.48 -47.49 -63.78
C GLU A 176 56.98 -46.27 -63.01
N THR A 177 57.64 -45.98 -61.90
CA THR A 177 57.51 -44.68 -61.27
C THR A 177 58.10 -43.66 -62.23
N LYS A 178 57.24 -42.84 -62.84
CA LYS A 178 57.67 -41.51 -63.29
C LYS A 178 58.10 -40.77 -62.02
N ALA A 179 59.38 -40.92 -61.67
CA ALA A 179 60.00 -40.14 -60.63
C ALA A 179 60.00 -38.68 -61.08
N THR A 180 58.91 -37.96 -60.84
CA THR A 180 59.03 -36.53 -60.61
C THR A 180 59.85 -36.44 -59.33
N LYS A 181 61.13 -36.08 -59.46
CA LYS A 181 61.96 -35.64 -58.33
C LYS A 181 61.21 -34.46 -57.70
N LEU A 182 60.39 -34.73 -56.70
CA LEU A 182 59.93 -33.73 -55.76
C LEU A 182 60.77 -33.95 -54.52
N CYS A 183 61.62 -32.97 -54.19
CA CYS A 183 62.29 -32.94 -52.91
C CYS A 183 61.26 -32.55 -51.84
N LEU A 184 61.48 -32.93 -50.58
CA LEU A 184 60.63 -32.50 -49.45
C LEU A 184 60.49 -30.97 -49.33
N GLU A 185 61.40 -30.25 -49.98
CA GLU A 185 61.46 -28.79 -50.12
C GLU A 185 60.36 -28.22 -51.05
N ASP A 186 59.81 -29.03 -51.95
CA ASP A 186 58.85 -28.62 -53.00
C ASP A 186 57.38 -28.86 -52.60
N VAL A 187 57.13 -29.47 -51.44
CA VAL A 187 55.78 -29.70 -50.91
C VAL A 187 55.35 -28.47 -50.10
N VAL A 188 54.63 -27.56 -50.74
CA VAL A 188 53.95 -26.47 -50.03
C VAL A 188 52.71 -27.06 -49.36
N LEU A 189 52.74 -27.16 -48.03
CA LEU A 189 51.53 -27.36 -47.24
C LEU A 189 50.66 -26.12 -47.42
N GLU A 190 49.52 -26.24 -48.11
CA GLU A 190 48.56 -25.15 -48.20
C GLU A 190 48.10 -24.77 -46.78
N GLU A 191 48.20 -23.49 -46.41
CA GLU A 191 47.81 -22.90 -45.12
C GLU A 191 46.28 -22.92 -44.85
N LYS A 192 45.60 -23.98 -45.25
CA LYS A 192 44.19 -24.16 -44.95
C LYS A 192 43.98 -25.55 -44.40
N ASP A 193 44.28 -25.68 -43.12
CA ASP A 193 43.42 -26.36 -42.16
C ASP A 193 43.94 -26.07 -40.74
N PHE A 194 43.47 -24.95 -40.17
CA PHE A 194 43.69 -24.59 -38.76
C PHE A 194 43.12 -25.64 -37.78
N GLU A 195 42.40 -26.66 -38.28
CA GLU A 195 41.88 -27.78 -37.49
C GLU A 195 42.91 -28.90 -37.26
N THR A 196 44.01 -28.96 -38.02
CA THR A 196 45.00 -30.06 -37.86
C THR A 196 46.06 -29.80 -36.78
N SER A 197 46.24 -28.53 -36.36
CA SER A 197 47.11 -28.22 -35.21
C SER A 197 46.56 -28.81 -33.91
N ASP A 198 45.23 -28.88 -33.78
CA ASP A 198 44.56 -29.43 -32.59
C ASP A 198 44.65 -30.95 -32.51
N ALA A 199 44.76 -31.66 -33.64
CA ALA A 199 44.80 -33.12 -33.66
C ALA A 199 46.06 -33.69 -32.96
N LEU A 200 47.18 -32.99 -33.05
CA LEU A 200 48.44 -33.39 -32.43
C LEU A 200 48.47 -33.01 -30.93
N GLU A 201 47.84 -31.90 -30.58
CA GLU A 201 47.71 -31.44 -29.19
C GLU A 201 46.72 -32.32 -28.38
N HIS A 202 45.64 -32.78 -29.02
CA HIS A 202 44.69 -33.71 -28.44
C HIS A 202 45.24 -35.15 -28.29
N PHE A 203 46.23 -35.54 -29.11
CA PHE A 203 46.95 -36.82 -28.96
C PHE A 203 47.97 -36.79 -27.81
N LEU A 204 48.61 -35.64 -27.57
CA LEU A 204 49.65 -35.50 -26.54
C LEU A 204 49.10 -35.16 -25.15
N ASN A 205 47.91 -34.55 -25.07
CA ASN A 205 47.26 -34.14 -23.82
C ASN A 205 46.05 -35.02 -23.43
N GLY A 206 45.87 -36.17 -24.10
CA GLY A 206 44.89 -37.21 -23.75
C GLY A 206 45.38 -38.19 -22.71
#